data_AF-A0A839NWF4-F1
#
_entry.id   AF-A0A839NWF4-F1
#
_cell.length_a   1.000
_cell.length_b   1.000
_cell.length_c   1.000
_cell.angle_alpha   90.00
_cell.angle_beta   90.00
_cell.angle_gamma   90.00
#
_symmetry.space_group_name_H-M   'P 1'
#
loop_
_entity.id
_entity.type
_entity.pdbx_description
1 polymer ?
#
loop_
_entity_poly.entity_id
_entity_poly.type
_entity_poly.pdbx_seq_one_letter_code
_entity_poly.pdbx_strand_id
1 'polypeptide(L)' 'MSNTPTRNVSLTAELDVFIHAQVASGHYSNASEVVCAGLRLLIERDCALTAPARSTVRKSAGLDHRQGR' A
#
# COMPACT_ATOMS: atom_id res chain seq x y z
N MET A 1 -15.98 0.52 19.00
CA MET A 1 -16.29 1.76 18.24
C MET A 1 -15.03 2.12 17.47
N SER A 2 -15.00 1.88 16.16
CA SER A 2 -13.82 2.17 15.34
C SER A 2 -13.68 3.68 15.21
N ASN A 3 -12.65 4.25 15.84
CA ASN A 3 -12.36 5.68 15.72
C ASN A 3 -11.61 5.92 14.41
N THR A 4 -12.24 6.57 13.45
CA THR A 4 -11.58 6.99 12.20
C THR A 4 -11.09 8.43 12.40
N PRO A 5 -9.79 8.65 12.68
CA PRO A 5 -9.28 10.00 12.92
C PRO A 5 -9.44 10.86 11.67
N THR A 6 -9.95 12.08 11.86
CA THR A 6 -10.13 13.07 10.79
C THR A 6 -9.03 14.14 10.87
N ARG A 7 -8.63 14.67 9.71
CA ARG A 7 -7.60 15.72 9.62
C ARG A 7 -7.95 16.64 8.45
N ASN A 8 -7.94 17.96 8.70
CA ASN A 8 -8.24 18.95 7.67
C ASN A 8 -6.99 19.23 6.83
N VAL A 9 -7.13 19.28 5.51
CA VAL A 9 -6.04 19.55 4.57
C VAL A 9 -6.47 20.61 3.57
N SER A 10 -5.56 21.51 3.23
CA SER A 10 -5.78 22.50 2.17
C SER A 10 -5.37 21.90 0.82
N LEU A 11 -6.27 21.94 -0.14
CA LEU A 11 -6.05 21.42 -1.49
C LEU A 11 -5.72 22.57 -2.44
N THR A 12 -4.87 22.31 -3.42
CA THR A 12 -4.73 23.19 -4.59
C THR A 12 -5.93 22.99 -5.52
N ALA A 13 -6.21 23.97 -6.37
CA ALA A 13 -7.32 23.89 -7.32
C ALA A 13 -7.24 22.65 -8.24
N GLU A 14 -6.03 22.27 -8.64
CA GLU A 14 -5.81 21.07 -9.45
C GLU A 14 -6.23 19.78 -8.72
N LEU A 15 -5.87 19.65 -7.44
CA LEU A 15 -6.25 18.50 -6.62
C LEU A 15 -7.75 18.44 -6.35
N ASP A 16 -8.38 19.60 -6.15
CA ASP A 16 -9.82 19.70 -5.95
C ASP A 16 -10.59 19.23 -7.21
N VAL A 17 -10.19 19.71 -8.39
CA VAL A 17 -10.75 19.28 -9.68
C VAL A 17 -10.58 17.78 -9.89
N PHE A 18 -9.39 17.24 -9.58
CA PHE A 18 -9.14 15.81 -9.68
C PHE A 18 -10.08 14.99 -8.78
N ILE A 19 -10.22 15.39 -7.51
CA ILE A 19 -11.14 14.71 -6.58
C ILE A 19 -12.58 14.77 -7.07
N HIS A 20 -13.03 15.95 -7.54
CA HIS A 20 -14.36 16.11 -8.11
C HIS A 20 -14.59 15.19 -9.30
N ALA A 21 -13.63 15.07 -10.22
CA ALA A 21 -13.73 14.16 -11.36
C ALA A 21 -13.81 12.68 -10.91
N GLN A 22 -13.03 12.27 -9.91
CA GLN A 22 -13.06 10.92 -9.37
C GLN A 22 -14.40 10.58 -8.72
N VAL A 23 -14.99 11.50 -7.97
CA VAL A 23 -16.33 11.31 -7.39
C VAL A 23 -17.40 11.29 -8.48
N ALA A 24 -17.33 12.20 -9.46
CA ALA A 24 -18.28 12.26 -10.58
C ALA A 24 -18.24 11.00 -11.47
N SER A 25 -17.09 10.31 -11.53
CA SER A 25 -16.96 9.03 -12.23
C SER A 25 -17.74 7.87 -11.57
N GLY A 26 -18.19 8.05 -10.32
CA GLY A 26 -18.91 7.04 -9.55
C GLY A 26 -18.03 5.97 -8.89
N HIS A 27 -16.70 6.02 -9.07
CA HIS A 27 -15.77 5.09 -8.42
C HIS A 27 -15.63 5.31 -6.92
N TYR A 28 -15.91 6.54 -6.45
CA TYR A 28 -15.79 6.93 -5.06
C TYR A 28 -17.03 7.73 -4.65
N SER A 29 -17.50 7.52 -3.42
CA SER A 29 -18.71 8.17 -2.91
C SER A 29 -18.43 9.59 -2.40
N ASN A 30 -17.18 9.87 -2.00
CA ASN A 30 -16.79 11.16 -1.43
C ASN A 30 -15.28 11.42 -1.56
N ALA A 31 -14.90 12.68 -1.32
CA ALA A 31 -13.51 13.12 -1.35
C ALA A 31 -12.59 12.35 -0.38
N SER A 32 -13.07 12.05 0.84
CA SER A 32 -12.28 11.32 1.83
C SER A 32 -11.92 9.92 1.36
N GLU A 33 -12.78 9.24 0.60
CA GLU A 33 -12.47 7.94 0.00
C GLU A 33 -11.39 8.05 -1.08
N VAL A 34 -11.46 9.08 -1.94
CA VAL A 34 -10.43 9.35 -2.95
C VAL A 34 -9.07 9.59 -2.28
N VAL A 35 -9.04 10.44 -1.25
CA VAL A 35 -7.81 10.76 -0.50
C VAL A 35 -7.28 9.53 0.22
N CYS A 36 -8.13 8.73 0.88
CA CYS A 36 -7.70 7.50 1.54
C CYS A 36 -7.13 6.48 0.54
N ALA A 37 -7.74 6.34 -0.64
CA ALA A 37 -7.22 5.47 -1.70
C ALA A 37 -5.85 5.95 -2.20
N GLY A 38 -5.68 7.26 -2.43
CA GLY A 38 -4.39 7.85 -2.79
C GLY A 38 -3.31 7.62 -1.74
N LEU A 39 -3.63 7.79 -0.45
CA LEU A 39 -2.70 7.52 0.64
C LEU A 39 -2.30 6.03 0.73
N ARG A 40 -3.22 5.11 0.47
CA ARG A 40 -2.91 3.67 0.44
C ARG A 40 -1.92 3.33 -0.68
N LEU A 41 -2.11 3.88 -1.87
CA LEU A 41 -1.17 3.70 -2.99
C LEU A 41 0.20 4.30 -2.67
N LEU A 42 0.23 5.45 -1.99
CA LEU A 42 1.48 6.06 -1.54
C LEU A 42 2.22 5.18 -0.52
N ILE A 43 1.49 4.59 0.45
CA ILE A 43 2.06 3.65 1.43
C ILE A 43 2.61 2.41 0.73
N GLU A 44 1.87 1.83 -0.22
CA GLU A 44 2.32 0.65 -0.96
C GLU A 44 3.64 0.93 -1.71
N ARG A 45 3.71 2.08 -2.39
CA ARG A 45 4.94 2.53 -3.06
C ARG A 45 6.10 2.70 -2.07
N ASP A 46 5.85 3.34 -0.93
CA ASP A 46 6.89 3.61 0.06
C ASP A 46 7.39 2.33 0.75
N CYS A 47 6.48 1.42 1.09
CA CYS A 47 6.80 0.10 1.63
C CYS A 47 7.56 -0.78 0.63
N ALA A 48 7.24 -0.71 -0.66
CA ALA A 48 7.99 -1.42 -1.70
C ALA A 48 9.44 -0.93 -1.82
N LEU A 49 9.69 0.36 -1.55
CA LEU A 49 11.02 0.96 -1.57
C LEU A 49 11.83 0.65 -0.29
N THR A 50 11.16 0.39 0.83
CA THR A 50 11.78 0.17 2.15
C THR A 50 11.80 -1.28 2.61
N ALA A 51 11.16 -2.20 1.89
CA ALA A 51 11.25 -3.63 2.17
C ALA A 51 12.70 -4.11 1.96
N PRO A 52 13.42 -4.55 3.01
CA PRO A 52 14.73 -5.14 2.82
C PRO A 52 14.53 -6.39 1.97
N ALA A 53 15.23 -6.44 0.83
CA ALA A 53 15.27 -7.60 -0.05
C ALA A 53 15.49 -8.83 0.82
N ARG A 54 14.42 -9.61 1.05
CA ARG A 54 14.45 -10.80 1.87
C ARG A 54 15.25 -11.81 1.07
N SER A 55 16.57 -11.79 1.29
CA SER A 55 17.53 -12.69 0.68
C SER A 55 17.00 -14.10 0.88
N THR A 56 16.65 -14.71 -0.24
CA THR A 56 16.36 -16.14 -0.34
C THR A 56 17.65 -16.87 0.02
N VAL A 57 17.85 -17.13 1.31
CA VAL A 57 18.78 -18.15 1.77
C VAL A 57 18.15 -19.48 1.34
N ARG A 58 18.50 -19.93 0.14
CA ARG A 58 18.33 -21.32 -0.27
C ARG A 58 19.14 -22.14 0.74
N LYS A 59 18.47 -22.72 1.73
CA LYS A 59 19.06 -23.77 2.55
C LYS A 59 19.16 -25.01 1.68
N SER A 60 20.20 -25.07 0.85
CA SER A 60 20.69 -26.33 0.30
C SER A 60 21.33 -27.11 1.44
N ALA A 61 20.51 -27.83 2.20
CA ALA A 61 20.96 -28.89 3.08
C ALA A 61 20.68 -30.22 2.39
N GLY A 62 21.55 -30.55 1.42
CA GLY A 62 21.87 -31.94 1.15
C GLY A 62 22.93 -32.35 2.16
N LEU A 63 22.62 -33.36 2.97
CA LEU A 63 23.62 -34.24 3.59
C LEU A 63 22.97 -35.60 3.84
N ASP A 64 23.15 -36.42 2.80
CA ASP A 64 23.28 -37.87 2.75
C ASP A 64 23.44 -38.60 4.10
N HIS A 65 22.51 -39.52 4.38
CA HIS A 65 22.73 -40.63 5.30
C HIS A 65 22.99 -41.90 4.48
N ARG A 66 24.27 -42.20 4.23
CA ARG A 66 24.71 -43.57 3.96
C ARG A 66 24.58 -44.36 5.26
N GLN A 67 23.57 -45.21 5.36
CA GLN A 67 23.58 -46.31 6.32
C GLN A 67 24.09 -47.56 5.59
N GLY A 68 25.39 -47.83 5.71
CA GLY A 68 25.94 -49.14 5.37
C GLY A 68 25.60 -50.13 6.48
N ARG A 69 25.00 -51.25 6.11
CA ARG A 69 24.98 -52.49 6.90
C ARG A 69 26.24 -53.29 6.60
#